data_AF-R7UYC8-F1
#
_entry.id   AF-R7UYC8-F1
#
_cell.length_a   1.000
_cell.length_b   1.000
_cell.length_c   1.000
_cell.angle_alpha   90.00
_cell.angle_beta   90.00
_cell.angle_gamma   90.00
#
_symmetry.space_group_name_H-M   'P 1'
#
loop_
_entity.id
_entity.type
_entity.pdbx_description
1 polymer ?
#
loop_
_entity_poly.entity_id
_entity_poly.type
_entity_poly.pdbx_seq_one_letter_code
_entity_poly.pdbx_strand_id
1 'polypeptide(L)'
;MIIKLLVAAIAIILGALTQYEMEEDILLIEKKAALSVNRIKAFQLLSDMSNYKHWFPGVVDFEAVDNMNIALGKHYREHQHWFFYGTLEYSYVITGYESPR
;
A
#
# COMPACT_ATOMS: atom_id res chain seq x y z
N MET A 1 5.12 41.25 16.44
CA MET A 1 6.18 40.55 15.69
C MET A 1 6.77 39.39 16.49
N ILE A 2 7.12 39.60 17.76
CA ILE A 2 7.71 38.59 18.67
C ILE A 2 6.83 37.34 18.86
N ILE A 3 5.51 37.50 19.01
CA ILE A 3 4.58 36.37 19.21
C ILE A 3 4.58 35.40 18.00
N LYS A 4 4.66 35.92 16.76
CA LYS A 4 4.68 35.09 15.56
C LYS A 4 5.96 34.26 15.44
N LEU A 5 7.10 34.82 15.87
CA LEU A 5 8.39 34.12 15.91
C LEU A 5 8.39 33.00 16.96
N LEU A 6 7.77 33.24 18.11
CA LEU A 6 7.63 32.24 19.17
C LEU A 6 6.77 31.05 18.73
N VAL A 7 5.65 31.31 18.06
CA VAL A 7 4.79 30.25 17.51
C VAL A 7 5.51 29.43 16.44
N ALA A 8 6.27 30.09 15.56
CA ALA A 8 7.05 29.40 14.54
C ALA A 8 8.16 28.52 15.15
N ALA A 9 8.86 29.01 16.18
CA ALA A 9 9.89 28.25 16.87
C ALA A 9 9.31 27.02 17.59
N ILE A 10 8.16 27.16 18.25
CA ILE A 10 7.46 26.03 18.90
C ILE A 10 7.00 25.01 17.84
N ALA A 11 6.46 25.47 16.70
CA ALA A 11 6.04 24.57 15.64
C ALA A 11 7.20 23.78 15.02
N ILE A 12 8.38 24.40 14.87
CA ILE A 12 9.59 23.73 14.39
C ILE A 12 10.09 22.70 15.40
N ILE A 13 10.12 23.04 16.70
CA ILE A 13 10.55 22.13 17.77
C ILE A 13 9.58 20.96 17.87
N LEU A 14 8.27 21.20 17.83
CA LEU A 14 7.25 20.15 17.84
C LEU A 14 7.36 19.29 16.57
N GLY A 15 7.53 19.89 15.39
CA GLY A 15 7.73 19.18 14.13
C GLY A 15 8.95 18.26 14.16
N ALA A 16 10.07 18.74 14.71
CA ALA A 16 11.30 17.97 14.88
C ALA A 16 11.15 16.86 15.93
N LEU A 17 10.41 17.09 17.02
CA LEU A 17 10.11 16.06 18.02
C LEU A 17 9.12 15.00 17.51
N THR A 18 8.22 15.37 16.59
CA THR A 18 7.29 14.46 15.93
C THR A 18 7.88 13.75 14.72
N GLN A 19 9.03 14.18 14.21
CA GLN A 19 9.94 13.35 13.40
C GLN A 19 10.63 12.32 14.29
N TYR A 20 9.82 11.58 15.05
CA TYR A 20 10.19 10.28 15.52
C TYR A 20 10.24 9.42 14.26
N GLU A 21 11.44 9.23 13.72
CA GLU A 21 11.70 8.19 12.74
C GLU A 21 11.19 6.89 13.37
N MET A 22 10.10 6.36 12.83
CA MET A 22 9.64 5.01 13.14
C MET A 22 10.74 4.06 12.63
N GLU A 23 11.75 3.86 13.47
CA GLU A 23 12.63 2.70 13.44
C GLU A 23 11.82 1.49 13.93
N GLU A 24 10.70 1.22 13.26
CA GLU A 24 9.93 0.00 13.50
C GLU A 24 10.59 -1.11 12.69
N ASP A 25 11.12 -2.11 13.40
CA ASP A 25 11.49 -3.39 12.81
C ASP A 25 10.36 -3.85 11.89
N ILE A 26 10.70 -4.21 10.65
CA ILE A 26 9.72 -4.63 9.65
C ILE A 26 8.97 -5.85 10.21
N LEU A 27 7.71 -5.65 10.61
CA LEU A 27 6.85 -6.72 11.08
C LEU A 27 6.54 -7.67 9.91
N LEU A 28 7.24 -8.80 9.87
CA LEU A 28 6.98 -9.83 8.87
C LEU A 28 5.77 -10.67 9.31
N ILE A 29 4.64 -10.49 8.62
CA ILE A 29 3.43 -11.29 8.84
C ILE A 29 3.39 -12.43 7.82
N GLU A 30 3.60 -13.67 8.27
CA GLU A 30 3.45 -14.88 7.44
C GLU A 30 2.01 -15.42 7.53
N LYS A 31 1.32 -15.54 6.38
CA LYS A 31 0.01 -16.20 6.29
C LYS A 31 0.07 -17.34 5.28
N LYS A 32 -0.43 -18.51 5.67
CA LYS A 32 -0.52 -19.71 4.80
C LYS A 32 -1.97 -19.98 4.45
N ALA A 33 -2.25 -20.17 3.16
CA ALA A 33 -3.55 -20.57 2.65
C ALA A 33 -3.38 -21.76 1.69
N ALA A 34 -4.26 -22.76 1.80
CA ALA A 34 -4.30 -23.89 0.87
C ALA A 34 -5.42 -23.65 -0.14
N LEU A 35 -5.07 -23.70 -1.43
CA LEU A 35 -6.03 -23.57 -2.53
C LEU A 35 -6.21 -24.91 -3.22
N SER A 36 -7.46 -25.34 -3.41
CA SER A 36 -7.80 -26.58 -4.13
C SER A 36 -7.82 -26.37 -5.65
N VAL A 37 -6.80 -25.71 -6.20
CA VAL A 37 -6.63 -25.48 -7.65
C VAL A 37 -5.18 -25.73 -8.06
N ASN A 38 -4.95 -25.97 -9.35
CA ASN A 38 -3.59 -26.13 -9.86
C ASN A 38 -2.80 -24.81 -9.81
N ARG A 39 -1.47 -24.91 -9.89
CA ARG A 39 -0.56 -23.77 -9.72
C ARG A 39 -0.78 -22.65 -10.75
N ILE A 40 -1.06 -23.02 -12.01
CA ILE A 40 -1.31 -22.05 -13.09
C ILE A 40 -2.60 -21.25 -12.81
N LYS A 41 -3.68 -21.94 -12.42
CA LYS A 41 -4.94 -21.29 -12.04
C LYS A 41 -4.79 -20.42 -10.80
N ALA A 42 -4.04 -20.89 -9.79
CA ALA A 42 -3.74 -20.09 -8.61
C ALA A 42 -2.99 -18.81 -9.00
N PHE A 43 -1.98 -18.90 -9.86
CA PHE A 43 -1.25 -17.73 -10.35
C PHE A 43 -2.14 -16.77 -11.13
N GLN A 44 -2.94 -17.27 -12.08
CA GLN A 44 -3.88 -16.43 -12.85
C GLN A 44 -4.87 -15.71 -11.94
N LEU A 45 -5.40 -16.41 -10.95
CA LEU A 45 -6.25 -15.83 -9.93
C LEU A 45 -5.47 -14.72 -9.21
N LEU A 46 -4.37 -15.06 -8.52
CA LEU A 46 -3.65 -14.13 -7.62
C LEU A 46 -3.03 -12.93 -8.34
N SER A 47 -2.69 -13.07 -9.61
CA SER A 47 -2.12 -12.01 -10.43
C SER A 47 -3.18 -11.11 -11.09
N ASP A 48 -4.47 -11.43 -10.95
CA ASP A 48 -5.55 -10.62 -11.51
C ASP A 48 -5.82 -9.38 -10.63
N MET A 49 -5.01 -8.36 -10.86
CA MET A 49 -5.11 -7.08 -10.15
C MET A 49 -6.45 -6.36 -10.41
N SER A 50 -7.19 -6.69 -11.48
CA SER A 50 -8.50 -6.08 -11.74
C SER A 50 -9.55 -6.50 -10.71
N ASN A 51 -9.36 -7.67 -10.09
CA ASN A 51 -10.25 -8.23 -9.07
C ASN A 51 -9.72 -8.05 -7.64
N TYR A 52 -8.56 -7.42 -7.47
CA TYR A 52 -7.91 -7.25 -6.17
C TYR A 52 -8.84 -6.67 -5.09
N LYS A 53 -9.59 -5.60 -5.41
CA LYS A 53 -10.51 -4.96 -4.45
C LYS A 53 -11.62 -5.87 -3.92
N HIS A 54 -11.97 -6.93 -4.63
CA HIS A 54 -13.00 -7.88 -4.19
C HIS A 54 -12.47 -8.89 -3.16
N TRP A 55 -11.15 -8.99 -3.02
CA TRP A 55 -10.51 -10.00 -2.19
C TRP A 55 -10.01 -9.45 -0.86
N PHE A 56 -9.69 -8.15 -0.84
CA PHE A 56 -9.14 -7.47 0.33
C PHE A 56 -10.21 -6.57 0.95
N PRO A 57 -10.73 -6.94 2.14
CA PRO A 57 -11.69 -6.10 2.85
C PRO A 57 -11.10 -4.72 3.16
N GLY A 58 -11.89 -3.66 2.95
CA GLY A 58 -11.49 -2.28 3.22
C GLY A 58 -10.91 -1.54 2.01
N VAL A 59 -10.56 -2.25 0.94
CA VAL A 59 -10.19 -1.64 -0.35
C VAL A 59 -11.45 -1.12 -1.04
N VAL A 60 -11.51 0.18 -1.27
CA VAL A 60 -12.60 0.83 -2.01
C VAL A 60 -12.29 0.80 -3.50
N ASP A 61 -11.05 1.18 -3.84
CA ASP A 61 -10.61 1.26 -5.22
C ASP A 61 -9.17 0.80 -5.39
N PHE A 62 -8.88 0.27 -6.56
CA PHE A 62 -7.57 -0.21 -6.96
C PHE A 62 -7.38 0.00 -8.46
N GLU A 63 -6.54 0.94 -8.83
CA GLU A 63 -6.37 1.38 -10.21
C GLU A 63 -4.93 1.27 -10.69
N ALA A 64 -4.73 1.02 -11.99
CA ALA A 64 -3.42 1.11 -12.60
C ALA A 64 -3.06 2.58 -12.82
N VAL A 65 -1.84 2.97 -12.42
CA VAL A 65 -1.35 4.35 -12.58
C VAL A 65 -0.77 4.57 -13.99
N ASP A 66 -0.32 3.48 -14.63
CA ASP A 66 0.25 3.48 -15.97
C ASP A 66 -0.53 2.57 -16.93
N ASN A 67 -0.28 2.77 -18.24
CA ASN A 67 -0.91 2.01 -19.32
C ASN A 67 -0.13 0.74 -19.70
N MET A 68 0.85 0.31 -18.90
CA MET A 68 1.64 -0.87 -19.24
C MET A 68 0.83 -2.16 -19.06
N ASN A 69 1.20 -3.22 -19.76
CA ASN A 69 0.67 -4.55 -19.45
C ASN A 69 1.17 -5.02 -18.08
N ILE A 70 0.50 -6.00 -17.48
CA ILE A 70 0.95 -6.58 -16.21
C ILE A 70 2.35 -7.18 -16.36
N ALA A 71 3.33 -6.55 -15.73
CA ALA A 71 4.74 -6.88 -15.82
C ALA A 71 5.49 -6.24 -14.64
N LEU A 72 6.77 -6.60 -14.48
CA LEU A 72 7.67 -5.96 -13.53
C LEU A 72 7.70 -4.44 -13.75
N GLY A 73 7.64 -3.69 -12.65
CA GLY A 73 7.63 -2.23 -12.64
C GLY A 73 6.26 -1.59 -12.89
N LYS A 74 5.20 -2.35 -13.14
CA LYS A 74 3.85 -1.77 -13.25
C LYS A 74 3.37 -1.19 -11.92
N HIS A 75 2.79 0.00 -11.97
CA HIS A 75 2.33 0.74 -10.80
C HIS A 75 0.80 0.68 -10.62
N TYR A 76 0.40 0.61 -9.36
CA TYR A 76 -0.99 0.66 -8.94
C TYR A 76 -1.19 1.60 -7.76
N ARG A 77 -2.39 2.16 -7.66
CA ARG A 77 -2.83 2.97 -6.53
C ARG A 77 -4.03 2.30 -5.88
N GLU A 78 -3.99 2.18 -4.56
CA GLU A 78 -5.06 1.66 -3.74
C GLU A 78 -5.65 2.77 -2.89
N HIS A 79 -6.97 2.82 -2.81
CA HIS A 79 -7.70 3.67 -1.88
C HIS A 79 -8.46 2.79 -0.89
N GLN A 80 -8.16 2.94 0.40
CA GLN A 80 -8.90 2.30 1.48
C GLN A 80 -9.73 3.31 2.25
N HIS A 81 -10.92 2.90 2.70
CA HIS A 81 -11.70 3.70 3.64
C HIS A 81 -11.43 3.20 5.05
N TRP A 82 -10.87 4.06 5.89
CA TRP A 82 -10.69 3.76 7.30
C TRP A 82 -11.73 4.54 8.10
N PHE A 83 -12.70 3.79 8.66
CA PHE A 83 -13.76 4.37 9.47
C PHE A 83 -13.14 5.28 10.54
N PHE A 84 -13.63 6.52 10.61
CA PHE A 84 -13.20 7.61 11.51
C PHE A 84 -11.91 8.37 11.17
N TYR A 85 -11.05 7.88 10.26
CA TYR A 85 -9.74 8.50 9.98
C TYR A 85 -9.56 9.00 8.55
N GLY A 86 -10.53 8.75 7.67
CA GLY A 86 -10.54 9.26 6.29
C GLY A 86 -10.14 8.21 5.25
N THR A 87 -9.59 8.67 4.14
CA THR A 87 -9.12 7.80 3.04
C THR A 87 -7.62 7.61 3.17
N LEU A 88 -7.18 6.36 3.14
CA LEU A 88 -5.77 5.99 3.03
C LEU A 88 -5.45 5.70 1.57
N GLU A 89 -4.32 6.21 1.09
CA GLU A 89 -3.80 5.95 -0.25
C GLU A 89 -2.48 5.18 -0.13
N TYR A 90 -2.37 4.10 -0.89
CA TYR A 90 -1.15 3.29 -0.98
C TYR A 90 -0.69 3.18 -2.44
N SER A 91 0.62 3.19 -2.64
CA SER A 91 1.25 3.00 -3.95
C SER A 91 1.95 1.65 -4.00
N TYR A 92 1.65 0.86 -5.04
CA TYR A 92 2.20 -0.47 -5.24
C TYR A 92 3.00 -0.53 -6.55
N VAL A 93 4.06 -1.34 -6.53
CA VAL A 93 4.85 -1.67 -7.72
C VAL A 93 5.03 -3.18 -7.79
N ILE A 94 4.85 -3.75 -8.98
CA ILE A 94 5.13 -5.17 -9.21
C ILE A 94 6.65 -5.38 -9.23
N THR A 95 7.17 -6.06 -8.22
CA THR A 95 8.60 -6.40 -8.11
C THR A 95 8.92 -7.84 -8.51
N GLY A 96 7.90 -8.69 -8.69
CA GLY A 96 8.02 -10.08 -9.13
C GLY A 96 6.83 -10.53 -9.98
N TYR A 97 7.10 -11.12 -11.14
CA TYR A 97 6.05 -11.67 -12.01
C TYR A 97 6.62 -12.83 -12.85
N GLU A 98 6.44 -14.06 -12.36
CA GLU A 98 6.86 -15.25 -13.07
C GLU A 98 5.74 -16.29 -13.05
N SER A 99 5.21 -16.62 -14.23
CA SER A 99 4.21 -17.67 -14.35
C SER A 99 4.85 -19.01 -13.99
N PRO A 100 4.18 -19.85 -13.19
CA PRO A 100 4.65 -21.20 -12.91
C PRO A 100 4.75 -22.02 -14.21
N ARG A 101 5.81 -22.83 -14.28
CA ARG A 101 6.01 -23.86 -15.31
C ARG A 101 5.19 -25.11 -15.01
#